data_AF-A0A5B2U7J9-F1
#
_entry.id   AF-A0A5B2U7J9-F1
#
_cell.length_a   1.000
_cell.length_b   1.000
_cell.length_c   1.000
_cell.angle_alpha   90.00
_cell.angle_beta   90.00
_cell.angle_gamma   90.00
#
_symmetry.space_group_name_H-M   'P 1'
#
loop_
_entity.id
_entity.type
_entity.pdbx_description
1 polymer ?
#
loop_
_entity_poly.entity_id
_entity_poly.type
_entity_poly.pdbx_seq_one_letter_code
_entity_poly.pdbx_strand_id
1 'polypeptide(L)'
;MNKENLKESINICITNLLQLAKINCWNLISSNLFFILSDFNEFEGANSTEKRWSRNRINNSKRLLTLDSAIEILHKEFYDLYDVTLYIFRANTRETIIEIQYYRKSNFEADYFAVVKDNPPMFHSKIAMPVYAWEGGKFDINWESGGGIHRVWKNFLWSNFLYRRKIKNLKR
;
A
#
# COMPACT_ATOMS: atom_id res chain seq x y z
N MET A 1 20.24 8.29 12.50
CA MET A 1 19.10 7.48 13.02
C MET A 1 19.60 6.05 13.16
N ASN A 2 19.32 5.38 14.27
CA ASN A 2 19.77 3.99 14.50
C ASN A 2 18.67 3.00 14.08
N LYS A 3 19.00 1.70 14.06
CA LYS A 3 18.07 0.60 13.75
C LYS A 3 16.83 0.59 14.66
N GLU A 4 16.98 1.02 15.90
CA GLU A 4 15.89 1.06 16.88
C GLU A 4 14.84 2.12 16.52
N ASN A 5 15.28 3.33 16.16
CA ASN A 5 14.38 4.40 15.71
C ASN A 5 13.63 4.00 14.42
N LEU A 6 14.27 3.28 13.50
CA LEU A 6 13.62 2.75 12.29
C LEU A 6 12.54 1.73 12.66
N LYS A 7 12.85 0.81 13.59
CA LYS A 7 11.89 -0.18 14.11
C LYS A 7 10.69 0.50 14.76
N GLU A 8 10.93 1.51 15.58
CA GLU A 8 9.89 2.29 16.24
C GLU A 8 8.97 3.00 15.23
N SER A 9 9.56 3.69 14.25
CA SER A 9 8.81 4.38 13.18
C SER A 9 7.92 3.41 12.41
N ILE A 10 8.44 2.23 12.06
CA ILE A 10 7.68 1.19 11.37
C ILE A 10 6.55 0.63 12.27
N ASN A 11 6.81 0.40 13.56
CA ASN A 11 5.78 -0.07 14.50
C ASN A 11 4.64 0.92 14.67
N ILE A 12 4.94 2.22 14.72
CA ILE A 12 3.93 3.28 14.72
C ILE A 12 3.09 3.19 13.45
N CYS A 13 3.72 3.06 12.28
CA CYS A 13 3.01 2.91 11.02
C CYS A 13 2.15 1.64 10.94
N ILE A 14 2.62 0.51 11.46
CA ILE A 14 1.85 -0.74 11.54
C ILE A 14 0.59 -0.49 12.39
N THR A 15 0.75 0.11 13.57
CA THR A 15 -0.37 0.39 14.48
C THR A 15 -1.42 1.28 13.80
N ASN A 16 -0.98 2.37 13.17
CA ASN A 16 -1.84 3.28 12.43
C ASN A 16 -2.54 2.57 11.25
N LEU A 17 -1.82 1.72 10.52
CA LEU A 17 -2.35 0.98 9.37
C LEU A 17 -3.45 -0.02 9.79
N LEU A 18 -3.22 -0.76 10.87
CA LEU A 18 -4.20 -1.70 11.41
C LEU A 18 -5.45 -0.97 11.93
N GLN A 19 -5.27 0.18 12.57
CA GLN A 19 -6.38 1.03 13.00
C GLN A 19 -7.19 1.55 11.80
N LEU A 20 -6.51 2.05 10.77
CA LEU A 20 -7.16 2.48 9.52
C LEU A 20 -7.97 1.34 8.90
N ALA A 21 -7.43 0.12 8.88
CA ALA A 21 -8.12 -1.05 8.32
C ALA A 21 -9.35 -1.43 9.15
N LYS A 22 -9.26 -1.37 10.49
CA LYS A 22 -10.40 -1.66 11.38
C LYS A 22 -11.57 -0.69 11.17
N ILE A 23 -11.26 0.58 10.92
CA ILE A 23 -12.25 1.63 10.65
C ILE A 23 -12.87 1.45 9.26
N ASN A 24 -12.04 1.26 8.23
CA ASN A 24 -12.46 1.36 6.83
C ASN A 24 -12.79 0.03 6.15
N CYS A 25 -12.45 -1.12 6.75
CA CYS A 25 -12.59 -2.42 6.12
C CYS A 25 -13.51 -3.37 6.91
N TRP A 26 -14.05 -4.36 6.20
CA TRP A 26 -14.91 -5.45 6.71
C TRP A 26 -14.11 -6.74 6.94
N ASN A 27 -12.86 -6.80 6.48
CA ASN A 27 -11.97 -7.94 6.70
C ASN A 27 -11.59 -8.08 8.18
N LEU A 28 -11.50 -9.33 8.62
CA LEU A 28 -10.81 -9.65 9.86
C LEU A 28 -9.31 -9.57 9.60
N ILE A 29 -8.64 -8.69 10.34
CA ILE A 29 -7.19 -8.49 10.24
C ILE A 29 -6.53 -9.37 11.30
N SER A 30 -5.78 -10.38 10.87
CA SER A 30 -5.00 -11.24 11.76
C SER A 30 -3.85 -10.45 12.38
N SER A 31 -3.55 -10.73 13.65
CA SER A 31 -2.36 -10.23 14.37
C SER A 31 -1.07 -10.93 13.96
N ASN A 32 -1.15 -12.04 13.21
CA ASN A 32 0.01 -12.71 12.64
C ASN A 32 0.47 -11.95 11.38
N LEU A 33 1.49 -11.11 11.54
CA LEU A 33 1.96 -10.20 10.50
C LEU A 33 3.18 -10.74 9.76
N PHE A 34 3.12 -10.69 8.44
CA PHE A 34 4.26 -10.91 7.56
C PHE A 34 4.51 -9.69 6.68
N PHE A 35 5.73 -9.58 6.18
CA PHE A 35 6.17 -8.40 5.45
C PHE A 35 6.71 -8.76 4.08
N ILE A 36 6.46 -7.89 3.12
CA ILE A 36 7.17 -7.84 1.83
C ILE A 36 7.76 -6.45 1.66
N LEU A 37 8.95 -6.36 1.06
CA LEU A 37 9.61 -5.09 0.77
C LEU A 37 9.53 -4.80 -0.72
N SER A 38 9.24 -3.55 -1.06
CA SER A 38 9.10 -3.10 -2.45
C SER A 38 9.81 -1.79 -2.70
N ASP A 39 10.71 -1.75 -3.68
CA ASP A 39 11.18 -0.48 -4.25
C ASP A 39 10.08 0.01 -5.18
N PHE A 40 9.55 1.22 -4.95
CA PHE A 40 8.51 1.80 -5.80
C PHE A 40 8.88 1.84 -7.29
N ASN A 41 10.17 1.89 -7.60
CA ASN A 41 10.67 1.99 -8.97
C ASN A 41 10.70 0.64 -9.71
N GLU A 42 10.47 -0.47 -9.00
CA GLU A 42 10.36 -1.79 -9.63
C GLU A 42 9.01 -1.99 -10.36
N PHE A 43 8.04 -1.07 -10.16
CA PHE A 43 6.71 -1.18 -10.75
C PHE A 43 6.62 -0.52 -12.13
N GLU A 44 6.53 -1.37 -13.15
CA GLU A 44 6.30 -0.96 -14.54
C GLU A 44 4.86 -0.48 -14.80
N GLY A 45 4.69 0.45 -15.75
CA GLY A 45 3.40 0.89 -16.27
C GLY A 45 3.32 2.39 -16.53
N ALA A 46 2.67 2.78 -17.62
CA ALA A 46 2.50 4.19 -18.01
C ALA A 46 1.41 4.90 -17.20
N ASN A 47 0.43 4.14 -16.69
CA ASN A 47 -0.69 4.65 -15.90
C ASN A 47 -0.87 3.88 -14.58
N SER A 48 -1.74 4.41 -13.71
CA SER A 48 -1.97 3.87 -12.37
C SER A 48 -2.55 2.45 -12.38
N THR A 49 -3.31 2.07 -13.42
CA THR A 49 -3.88 0.72 -13.55
C THR A 49 -2.80 -0.30 -13.88
N GLU A 50 -1.95 -0.01 -14.87
CA GLU A 50 -0.82 -0.85 -15.24
C GLU A 50 0.17 -1.01 -14.09
N LYS A 51 0.52 0.10 -13.41
CA LYS A 51 1.36 0.06 -12.21
C LYS A 51 0.77 -0.79 -11.10
N ARG A 52 -0.56 -0.73 -10.88
CA ARG A 52 -1.26 -1.59 -9.92
C ARG A 52 -1.15 -3.07 -10.31
N TRP A 53 -1.34 -3.40 -11.58
CA TRP A 53 -1.20 -4.78 -12.05
C TRP A 53 0.23 -5.29 -11.92
N SER A 54 1.22 -4.48 -12.29
CA SER A 54 2.63 -4.78 -12.13
C SER A 54 3.00 -5.02 -10.66
N ARG A 55 2.62 -4.09 -9.76
CA ARG A 55 2.78 -4.22 -8.30
C ARG A 55 2.19 -5.52 -7.79
N ASN A 56 0.95 -5.85 -8.15
CA ASN A 56 0.33 -7.10 -7.74
C ASN A 56 1.09 -8.33 -8.24
N ARG A 57 1.50 -8.36 -9.51
CA ARG A 57 2.23 -9.47 -10.10
C ARG A 57 3.56 -9.69 -9.36
N ILE A 58 4.34 -8.63 -9.19
CA ILE A 58 5.65 -8.68 -8.54
C ILE A 58 5.50 -9.08 -7.07
N ASN A 59 4.60 -8.43 -6.33
CA ASN A 59 4.42 -8.69 -4.90
C ASN A 59 3.92 -10.09 -4.58
N ASN A 60 3.13 -10.72 -5.47
CA ASN A 60 2.72 -12.11 -5.30
C ASN A 60 3.90 -13.10 -5.37
N SER A 61 5.00 -12.74 -6.00
CA SER A 61 6.20 -13.58 -6.09
C SER A 61 7.20 -13.36 -4.95
N LYS A 62 6.97 -12.36 -4.09
CA LYS A 62 7.91 -11.98 -3.04
C LYS A 62 7.89 -12.96 -1.88
N ARG A 63 9.07 -13.19 -1.32
CA ARG A 63 9.23 -13.96 -0.08
C ARG A 63 8.66 -13.17 1.09
N LEU A 64 7.89 -13.85 1.94
CA LEU A 64 7.43 -13.30 3.20
C LEU A 64 8.59 -13.18 4.20
N LEU A 65 8.63 -12.07 4.91
CA LEU A 65 9.65 -11.73 5.89
C LEU A 65 9.00 -11.53 7.26
N THR A 66 9.81 -11.73 8.30
CA THR A 66 9.51 -11.22 9.64
C THR A 66 9.81 -9.72 9.69
N LEU A 67 9.27 -9.04 10.71
CA LEU A 67 9.54 -7.61 10.92
C LEU A 67 11.04 -7.32 11.07
N ASP A 68 11.75 -8.14 11.86
CA ASP A 68 13.18 -7.93 12.10
C ASP A 68 14.02 -8.11 10.83
N SER A 69 13.69 -9.09 9.98
CA SER A 69 14.34 -9.27 8.67
C SER A 69 14.05 -8.10 7.73
N ALA A 70 12.81 -7.60 7.71
CA ALA A 70 12.45 -6.43 6.89
C ALA A 70 13.20 -5.17 7.34
N ILE A 71 13.31 -4.93 8.65
CA ILE A 71 14.06 -3.81 9.23
C ILE A 71 15.55 -3.93 8.90
N GLU A 72 16.13 -5.14 8.96
CA GLU A 72 17.54 -5.33 8.65
C GLU A 72 17.86 -4.94 7.19
N ILE A 73 16.98 -5.30 6.26
CA ILE A 73 17.14 -4.94 4.84
C ILE A 73 16.97 -3.42 4.68
N LEU A 74 15.91 -2.82 5.22
CA LEU A 74 15.67 -1.37 5.13
C LEU A 74 16.78 -0.54 5.78
N HIS A 75 17.38 -1.04 6.87
CA HIS A 75 18.47 -0.36 7.56
C HIS A 75 19.73 -0.25 6.69
N LYS A 76 20.00 -1.24 5.81
CA LYS A 76 21.14 -1.19 4.87
C LYS A 76 20.98 -0.07 3.85
N GLU A 77 19.74 0.24 3.48
CA GLU A 77 19.37 1.27 2.51
C GLU A 77 19.06 2.62 3.18
N PHE A 78 19.15 2.72 4.51
CA PHE A 78 18.52 3.80 5.29
C PHE A 78 18.89 5.21 4.82
N TYR A 79 20.16 5.45 4.52
CA TYR A 79 20.63 6.77 4.09
C TYR A 79 20.05 7.23 2.76
N ASP A 80 19.69 6.27 1.91
CA ASP A 80 19.08 6.50 0.61
C ASP A 80 17.55 6.44 0.66
N LEU A 81 16.92 6.11 1.79
CA LEU A 81 15.47 6.13 1.91
C LEU A 81 14.94 7.57 1.91
N TYR A 82 13.96 7.84 1.05
CA TYR A 82 13.21 9.09 1.00
C TYR A 82 11.83 8.96 1.64
N ASP A 83 11.04 7.99 1.18
CA ASP A 83 9.70 7.72 1.68
C ASP A 83 9.54 6.22 1.95
N VAL A 84 8.85 5.89 3.04
CA VAL A 84 8.54 4.53 3.47
C VAL A 84 7.04 4.47 3.78
N THR A 85 6.28 3.92 2.84
CA THR A 85 4.84 3.76 2.99
C THR A 85 4.46 2.31 3.25
N LEU A 86 3.65 2.07 4.28
CA LEU A 86 3.08 0.78 4.59
C LEU A 86 1.67 0.64 4.01
N TYR A 87 1.43 -0.51 3.38
CA TYR A 87 0.14 -0.93 2.83
C TYR A 87 -0.23 -2.33 3.31
N ILE A 88 -1.52 -2.62 3.49
CA ILE A 88 -1.95 -4.02 3.59
C ILE A 88 -2.04 -4.58 2.18
N PHE A 89 -1.14 -5.50 1.84
CA PHE A 89 -1.16 -6.17 0.54
C PHE A 89 -2.25 -7.24 0.49
N ARG A 90 -2.37 -8.03 1.56
CA ARG A 90 -3.38 -9.08 1.69
C ARG A 90 -3.67 -9.34 3.16
N ALA A 91 -4.92 -9.56 3.53
CA ALA A 91 -5.31 -9.98 4.87
C ALA A 91 -6.33 -11.12 4.82
N ASN A 92 -6.13 -12.13 5.65
CA ASN A 92 -7.08 -13.19 5.91
C ASN A 92 -7.10 -13.52 7.41
N THR A 93 -7.92 -14.51 7.80
CA THR A 93 -8.09 -14.88 9.21
C THR A 93 -6.84 -15.51 9.84
N ARG A 94 -5.92 -16.04 9.04
CA ARG A 94 -4.68 -16.67 9.50
C ARG A 94 -3.54 -15.67 9.58
N GLU A 95 -3.42 -14.81 8.58
CA GLU A 95 -2.28 -13.90 8.45
C GLU A 95 -2.64 -12.60 7.74
N THR A 96 -1.86 -11.56 8.02
CA THR A 96 -1.88 -10.28 7.32
C THR A 96 -0.51 -9.99 6.75
N ILE A 97 -0.45 -9.78 5.44
CA ILE A 97 0.76 -9.43 4.70
C ILE A 97 0.77 -7.90 4.50
N ILE A 98 1.75 -7.25 5.11
CA ILE A 98 2.01 -5.82 4.97
C ILE A 98 3.13 -5.63 3.95
N GLU A 99 2.87 -4.80 2.95
CA GLU A 99 3.90 -4.29 2.07
C GLU A 99 4.51 -3.04 2.68
N ILE A 100 5.84 -3.04 2.83
CA ILE A 100 6.62 -1.84 3.10
C ILE A 100 7.21 -1.42 1.75
N GLN A 101 6.60 -0.40 1.18
CA GLN A 101 7.04 0.21 -0.06
C GLN A 101 7.96 1.37 0.27
N TYR A 102 9.14 1.41 -0.34
CA TYR A 102 10.09 2.50 -0.14
C TYR A 102 10.48 3.16 -1.46
N TYR A 103 10.81 4.45 -1.37
CA TYR A 103 11.36 5.25 -2.46
C TYR A 103 12.77 5.70 -2.10
N ARG A 104 13.69 5.62 -3.05
CA ARG A 104 15.09 6.03 -2.86
C ARG A 104 15.33 7.46 -3.29
N LYS A 105 16.20 8.17 -2.56
CA LYS A 105 16.63 9.53 -2.88
C LYS A 105 17.40 9.54 -4.19
N SER A 106 18.26 8.53 -4.41
CA SER A 106 19.05 8.37 -5.64
C SER A 106 18.23 8.34 -6.93
N ASN A 107 16.91 8.11 -6.83
CA ASN A 107 16.02 8.01 -7.98
C ASN A 107 15.41 9.37 -8.36
N PHE A 108 15.73 10.44 -7.64
CA PHE A 108 15.41 11.80 -8.05
C PHE A 108 16.45 12.36 -9.03
N GLU A 109 16.02 13.37 -9.81
CA GLU A 109 16.92 14.18 -10.61
C GLU A 109 17.97 14.88 -9.72
N ALA A 110 19.16 15.11 -10.27
CA ALA A 110 20.32 15.58 -9.52
C ALA A 110 20.05 16.86 -8.70
N ASP A 111 19.31 17.80 -9.30
CA ASP A 111 18.96 19.07 -8.65
C ASP A 111 18.07 18.86 -7.43
N TYR A 112 17.08 17.98 -7.52
CA TYR A 112 16.19 17.68 -6.40
C TYR A 112 16.88 16.81 -5.35
N PHE A 113 17.67 15.83 -5.79
CA PHE A 113 18.48 15.00 -4.90
C PHE A 113 19.39 15.86 -4.01
N ALA A 114 20.05 16.87 -4.57
CA ALA A 114 20.92 17.77 -3.81
C ALA A 114 20.20 18.49 -2.66
N VAL A 115 18.89 18.75 -2.81
CA VAL A 115 18.04 19.38 -1.79
C VAL A 115 17.59 18.38 -0.73
N VAL A 116 17.31 17.13 -1.10
CA VAL A 116 16.70 16.13 -0.19
C VAL A 116 17.67 15.09 0.38
N LYS A 117 18.93 15.07 -0.04
CA LYS A 117 19.94 14.09 0.37
C LYS A 117 20.08 13.96 1.89
N ASP A 118 20.00 15.08 2.60
CA ASP A 118 20.20 15.15 4.06
C ASP A 118 18.87 15.03 4.85
N ASN A 119 17.73 14.98 4.18
CA ASN A 119 16.43 14.85 4.83
C ASN A 119 16.26 13.44 5.43
N PRO A 120 15.64 13.31 6.62
CA PRO A 120 15.26 12.00 7.14
C PRO A 120 14.15 11.37 6.27
N PRO A 121 14.06 10.03 6.21
CA PRO A 121 12.97 9.37 5.51
C PRO A 121 11.63 9.67 6.16
N MET A 122 10.60 9.84 5.35
CA MET A 122 9.22 9.99 5.78
C MET A 122 8.56 8.62 5.93
N PHE A 123 7.65 8.50 6.90
CA PHE A 123 6.94 7.25 7.17
C PHE A 123 5.43 7.47 7.10
N HIS A 124 4.75 6.61 6.33
CA HIS A 124 3.33 6.74 6.08
C HIS A 124 2.59 5.41 6.19
N SER A 125 1.33 5.48 6.60
CA SER A 125 0.38 4.36 6.57
C SER A 125 -0.73 4.69 5.59
N LYS A 126 -0.89 3.90 4.53
CA LYS A 126 -1.89 4.15 3.49
C LYS A 126 -2.74 2.91 3.23
N ILE A 127 -4.02 3.12 2.96
CA ILE A 127 -4.94 2.08 2.48
C ILE A 127 -5.47 2.52 1.12
N ALA A 128 -5.36 1.64 0.13
CA ALA A 128 -5.95 1.89 -1.17
C ALA A 128 -7.48 1.79 -1.05
N MET A 129 -8.19 2.87 -1.39
CA MET A 129 -9.64 2.91 -1.37
C MET A 129 -10.19 2.58 -2.76
N PRO A 130 -11.11 1.61 -2.90
CA PRO A 130 -11.75 1.33 -4.18
C PRO A 130 -12.74 2.44 -4.54
N VAL A 131 -12.93 2.66 -5.84
CA VAL A 131 -13.83 3.70 -6.37
C VAL A 131 -15.26 3.56 -5.84
N TYR A 132 -15.75 2.33 -5.65
CA TYR A 132 -17.11 2.07 -5.14
C TYR A 132 -17.31 2.49 -3.68
N ALA A 133 -16.23 2.74 -2.92
CA ALA A 133 -16.28 3.17 -1.52
C ALA A 133 -16.07 4.69 -1.36
N TRP A 134 -16.00 5.45 -2.46
CA TRP A 134 -15.85 6.92 -2.41
C TRP A 134 -17.05 7.63 -1.78
N GLU A 135 -18.24 7.04 -1.82
CA GLU A 135 -19.45 7.56 -1.16
C GLU A 135 -19.51 7.16 0.33
N GLY A 136 -18.44 6.58 0.85
CA GLY A 136 -18.34 6.08 2.22
C GLY A 136 -18.66 4.59 2.35
N GLY A 137 -18.50 4.09 3.57
CA GLY A 137 -18.74 2.69 3.92
C GLY A 137 -17.49 1.82 3.91
N LYS A 138 -17.63 0.62 4.49
CA LYS A 138 -16.51 -0.33 4.61
C LYS A 138 -16.24 -1.06 3.29
N PHE A 139 -14.96 -1.33 3.00
CA PHE A 139 -14.53 -2.00 1.76
C PHE A 139 -13.46 -3.08 1.97
N ASP A 140 -13.28 -3.93 0.96
CA ASP A 140 -12.48 -5.15 1.11
C ASP A 140 -11.01 -4.78 0.98
N ILE A 141 -10.20 -4.95 2.01
CA ILE A 141 -8.78 -4.64 1.97
C ILE A 141 -8.06 -5.41 0.85
N ASN A 142 -8.55 -6.59 0.46
CA ASN A 142 -7.98 -7.43 -0.59
C ASN A 142 -8.45 -7.04 -2.00
N TRP A 143 -9.21 -5.95 -2.16
CA TRP A 143 -9.79 -5.58 -3.44
C TRP A 143 -8.74 -5.41 -4.55
N GLU A 144 -7.53 -4.95 -4.21
CA GLU A 144 -6.42 -4.82 -5.15
C GLU A 144 -5.80 -6.19 -5.50
N SER A 145 -5.45 -7.01 -4.50
CA SER A 145 -4.59 -8.18 -4.66
C SER A 145 -5.31 -9.50 -4.99
N GLY A 146 -6.65 -9.50 -4.97
CA GLY A 146 -7.40 -10.72 -5.30
C GLY A 146 -8.88 -10.71 -4.95
N GLY A 147 -9.51 -9.55 -4.73
CA GLY A 147 -10.93 -9.45 -4.38
C GLY A 147 -11.76 -10.38 -5.25
N GLY A 148 -12.47 -11.32 -4.60
CA GLY A 148 -13.18 -12.43 -5.25
C GLY A 148 -14.33 -11.97 -6.15
N ILE A 149 -15.23 -12.88 -6.49
CA ILE A 149 -16.41 -12.65 -7.36
C ILE A 149 -17.21 -11.39 -6.95
N HIS A 150 -17.22 -11.06 -5.66
CA HIS A 150 -17.85 -9.87 -5.10
C HIS A 150 -17.28 -8.53 -5.65
N ARG A 151 -15.98 -8.47 -5.93
CA ARG A 151 -15.32 -7.31 -6.57
C ARG A 151 -15.81 -7.10 -7.99
N VAL A 152 -15.89 -8.19 -8.76
CA VAL A 152 -16.33 -8.17 -10.17
C VAL A 152 -17.78 -7.69 -10.24
N TRP A 153 -18.65 -8.23 -9.38
CA TRP A 153 -20.04 -7.83 -9.31
C TRP A 153 -20.24 -6.37 -8.86
N LYS A 154 -19.54 -5.90 -7.82
CA LYS A 154 -19.65 -4.50 -7.38
C LYS A 154 -19.13 -3.51 -8.41
N ASN A 155 -18.00 -3.80 -9.06
CA ASN A 155 -17.49 -2.95 -10.13
C ASN A 155 -18.43 -2.95 -11.35
N PHE A 156 -18.99 -4.10 -11.72
CA PHE A 156 -19.98 -4.21 -12.80
C PHE A 156 -21.27 -3.44 -12.50
N LEU A 157 -21.78 -3.52 -11.26
CA LEU A 157 -22.96 -2.76 -10.83
C LEU A 157 -22.68 -1.25 -10.84
N TRP A 158 -21.50 -0.83 -10.39
CA TRP A 158 -21.12 0.59 -10.36
C TRP A 158 -20.97 1.17 -11.77
N SER A 159 -20.27 0.46 -12.68
CA SER A 159 -20.04 0.93 -14.05
C SER A 159 -21.32 0.95 -14.90
N ASN A 160 -22.19 -0.05 -14.75
CA ASN A 160 -23.39 -0.16 -15.58
C ASN A 160 -24.59 0.62 -15.07
N PHE A 161 -24.75 0.75 -13.75
CA PHE A 161 -25.96 1.34 -13.17
C PHE A 161 -25.70 2.69 -12.50
N LEU A 162 -24.79 2.75 -11.52
CA LEU A 162 -24.61 3.96 -10.70
C LEU A 162 -23.92 5.09 -11.48
N TYR A 163 -22.87 4.79 -12.23
CA TYR A 163 -22.14 5.77 -13.04
C TYR A 163 -23.02 6.37 -14.15
N ARG A 164 -23.76 5.53 -14.87
CA ARG A 164 -24.70 5.99 -15.91
C ARG A 164 -25.81 6.87 -15.35
N ARG A 165 -26.29 6.57 -14.13
CA ARG A 165 -27.31 7.36 -13.43
C ARG A 165 -26.75 8.72 -12.97
N LYS A 166 -25.50 8.77 -12.51
CA LYS A 166 -24.78 10.02 -12.19
C LYS A 166 -24.58 10.91 -13.42
N ILE A 167 -24.15 10.36 -14.56
CA ILE A 167 -24.03 11.12 -15.81
C ILE A 167 -25.38 11.69 -16.26
N LYS A 168 -26.46 10.91 -16.15
CA LYS A 168 -27.81 11.38 -16.49
C LYS A 168 -28.27 12.53 -15.59
N ASN A 169 -27.94 12.49 -14.30
CA ASN A 169 -28.29 13.55 -13.35
C ASN A 169 -27.42 14.81 -13.49
N LEU A 170 -26.20 14.70 -14.04
CA LEU A 170 -25.32 15.84 -14.34
C LEU A 170 -25.66 16.57 -15.66
N LYS A 171 -26.51 15.97 -16.51
CA LYS A 171 -26.95 16.54 -17.80
C LYS A 171 -28.33 17.22 -17.73
N ARG A 172 -28.89 17.38 -16.53
CA ARG A 172 -30.11 18.15 -16.26
C ARG A 172 -29.73 19.41 -15.49
#